data_AF-A0A3R6F4S2-F1
#
_entry.id   AF-A0A3R6F4S2-F1
#
_cell.length_a   1.000
_cell.length_b   1.000
_cell.length_c   1.000
_cell.angle_alpha   90.00
_cell.angle_beta   90.00
_cell.angle_gamma   90.00
#
_symmetry.space_group_name_H-M   'P 1'
#
loop_
_entity.id
_entity.type
_entity.pdbx_description
1 polymer ?
#
loop_
_entity_poly.entity_id
_entity_poly.type
_entity_poly.pdbx_seq_one_letter_code
_entity_poly.pdbx_strand_id
1 'polypeptide(L)'
;MKKLAICITLIAAILTGCNGDEKAAQARLDKARAMYENNEFFGAKNEIDSIRALYPKEVKVLKQGLTLMRQVEVKEAERNIAFCDSLLPIKLDEVEGLKKGFAFEKDSVYEEIGNYIWKQQTIERNVQRCYVRCGVNEEGEMYLASVYYGGRPIEHTGIKLSLKDGQFAETASIPYDGGLNYRFKDMGSTTEVVTYKGEHCVDAVKFIYDNEKERIKVEYTGGKPYIIYMADADKKAIVNTFNLATVLSDIKSMNTLKEKSEKKIAYLKNKLEE
;
A
#
# COMPACT_ATOMS: atom_id res chain seq x y z
N MET A 1 8.83 12.76 89.92
CA MET A 1 9.01 13.46 88.63
C MET A 1 8.47 12.59 87.51
N LYS A 2 7.45 13.09 86.80
CA LYS A 2 7.16 12.91 85.36
C LYS A 2 6.93 11.50 84.77
N LYS A 3 5.68 11.34 84.29
CA LYS A 3 5.25 10.79 82.98
C LYS A 3 5.20 9.25 82.87
N LEU A 4 4.23 8.59 82.25
CA LEU A 4 3.06 9.00 81.45
C LEU A 4 2.06 7.84 81.41
N ALA A 5 0.77 8.16 81.41
CA ALA A 5 -0.33 7.23 81.21
C ALA A 5 -0.50 6.85 79.72
N ILE A 6 -0.99 5.63 79.54
CA ILE A 6 -1.92 5.11 78.52
C ILE A 6 -2.46 6.16 77.51
N CYS A 7 -2.37 5.86 76.21
CA CYS A 7 -3.52 5.98 75.30
C CYS A 7 -3.25 5.31 73.94
N ILE A 8 -3.98 4.22 73.72
CA ILE A 8 -4.28 3.61 72.43
C ILE A 8 -4.91 4.69 71.54
N THR A 9 -4.31 5.04 70.42
CA THR A 9 -5.00 5.78 69.35
C THR A 9 -4.60 5.27 67.96
N LEU A 10 -5.58 4.57 67.37
CA LEU A 10 -6.00 4.60 65.97
C LEU A 10 -4.97 4.30 64.87
N ILE A 11 -5.08 3.07 64.38
CA ILE A 11 -5.21 2.78 62.95
C ILE A 11 -6.23 3.75 62.33
N ALA A 12 -5.82 4.60 61.39
CA ALA A 12 -6.63 5.11 60.27
C ALA A 12 -5.83 6.15 59.44
N ALA A 13 -4.85 5.71 58.64
CA ALA A 13 -4.22 6.60 57.66
C ALA A 13 -3.76 5.88 56.38
N ILE A 14 -4.46 4.82 55.98
CA ILE A 14 -4.31 4.23 54.66
C ILE A 14 -5.73 3.93 54.19
N LEU A 15 -6.31 4.78 53.33
CA LEU A 15 -7.43 4.46 52.42
C LEU A 15 -7.97 5.67 51.61
N THR A 16 -7.47 6.89 51.79
CA THR A 16 -7.99 8.06 51.04
C THR A 16 -7.46 8.23 49.61
N GLY A 17 -6.56 7.35 49.13
CA GLY A 17 -6.03 7.42 47.77
C GLY A 17 -6.95 6.85 46.68
N CYS A 18 -7.72 5.79 46.97
CA CYS A 18 -8.49 5.08 45.93
C CYS A 18 -9.68 5.90 45.38
N ASN A 19 -10.24 6.82 46.17
CA ASN A 19 -11.45 7.55 45.78
C ASN A 19 -11.17 8.70 44.79
N GLY A 20 -9.91 9.15 44.71
CA GLY A 20 -9.48 10.18 43.76
C GLY A 20 -9.22 9.59 42.38
N ASP A 21 -8.54 8.44 42.34
CA ASP A 21 -8.19 7.73 41.10
C ASP A 21 -9.44 7.23 40.37
N GLU A 22 -10.41 6.64 41.08
CA GLU A 22 -11.69 6.21 40.48
C GLU A 22 -12.43 7.39 39.81
N LYS A 23 -12.51 8.54 40.49
CA LYS A 23 -13.16 9.75 39.95
C LYS A 23 -12.40 10.31 38.74
N ALA A 24 -11.08 10.33 38.79
CA ALA A 24 -10.26 10.84 37.69
C ALA A 24 -10.30 9.91 36.47
N ALA A 25 -10.35 8.59 36.68
CA ALA A 25 -10.56 7.59 35.64
C ALA A 25 -11.95 7.73 35.01
N GLN A 26 -13.00 7.92 35.83
CA GLN A 26 -14.36 8.12 35.35
C GLN A 26 -14.49 9.39 34.52
N ALA A 27 -13.89 10.50 34.94
CA ALA A 27 -13.90 11.76 34.18
C ALA A 27 -13.28 11.62 32.78
N ARG A 28 -12.19 10.85 32.65
CA ARG A 28 -11.61 10.51 31.34
C ARG A 28 -12.53 9.63 30.51
N LEU A 29 -13.20 8.67 31.13
CA LEU A 29 -14.16 7.82 30.43
C LEU A 29 -15.35 8.63 29.90
N ASP A 30 -15.85 9.58 30.69
CA ASP A 30 -16.94 10.47 30.26
C ASP A 30 -16.49 11.40 29.13
N LYS A 31 -15.25 11.88 29.16
CA LYS A 31 -14.64 12.61 28.04
C LYS A 31 -14.54 11.74 26.79
N ALA A 32 -14.14 10.48 26.92
CA ALA A 32 -14.09 9.55 25.79
C ALA A 32 -15.50 9.28 25.20
N ARG A 33 -16.54 9.21 26.04
CA ARG A 33 -17.93 9.09 25.59
C ARG A 33 -18.38 10.32 24.80
N ALA A 34 -18.10 11.51 25.31
CA ALA A 34 -18.41 12.75 24.60
C ALA A 34 -17.70 12.84 23.23
N MET A 35 -16.43 12.45 23.17
CA MET A 35 -15.68 12.36 21.91
C MET A 35 -16.31 11.34 20.95
N TYR A 36 -16.72 10.17 21.44
CA TYR A 36 -17.42 9.17 20.63
C TYR A 36 -18.75 9.71 20.06
N GLU A 37 -19.55 10.38 20.88
CA GLU A 37 -20.82 11.00 20.47
C GLU A 37 -20.63 12.09 19.40
N ASN A 38 -19.50 12.81 19.46
CA ASN A 38 -19.11 13.81 18.46
C ASN A 38 -18.39 13.24 17.23
N ASN A 39 -18.29 11.91 17.10
CA ASN A 39 -17.53 11.20 16.05
C ASN A 39 -16.01 11.48 16.06
N GLU A 40 -15.45 11.91 17.19
CA GLU A 40 -14.02 12.11 17.42
C GLU A 40 -13.34 10.79 17.84
N PHE A 41 -13.40 9.77 16.98
CA PHE A 41 -13.01 8.40 17.33
C PHE A 41 -11.55 8.26 17.80
N PHE A 42 -10.60 8.92 17.13
CA PHE A 42 -9.19 8.90 17.55
C PHE A 42 -9.00 9.50 18.95
N GLY A 43 -9.70 10.60 19.25
CA GLY A 43 -9.70 11.23 20.57
C GLY A 43 -10.26 10.28 21.63
N ALA A 44 -11.40 9.65 21.36
CA ALA A 44 -12.03 8.69 22.26
C ALA A 44 -11.08 7.52 22.60
N LYS A 45 -10.39 6.94 21.60
CA LYS A 45 -9.43 5.85 21.80
C LYS A 45 -8.25 6.28 22.66
N ASN A 46 -7.68 7.46 22.40
CA ASN A 46 -6.57 8.00 23.17
C ASN A 46 -6.94 8.22 24.64
N GLU A 47 -8.15 8.71 24.93
CA GLU A 47 -8.61 8.84 26.31
C GLU A 47 -8.81 7.47 26.98
N ILE A 48 -9.35 6.47 26.27
CA ILE A 48 -9.50 5.10 26.79
C ILE A 48 -8.12 4.46 27.09
N ASP A 49 -7.17 4.58 26.17
CA ASP A 49 -5.81 4.07 26.36
C ASP A 49 -5.11 4.77 27.54
N SER A 50 -5.37 6.07 27.72
CA SER A 50 -4.89 6.84 28.87
C SER A 50 -5.44 6.31 30.19
N ILE A 51 -6.72 5.87 30.24
CA ILE A 51 -7.27 5.24 31.44
C ILE A 51 -6.50 3.95 31.77
N ARG A 52 -6.20 3.12 30.75
CA ARG A 52 -5.44 1.88 30.93
C ARG A 52 -4.03 2.14 31.46
N ALA A 53 -3.37 3.19 30.98
CA ALA A 53 -2.01 3.54 31.39
C ALA A 53 -1.96 4.18 32.78
N LEU A 54 -2.88 5.13 33.06
CA LEU A 54 -2.83 5.96 34.27
C LEU A 54 -3.56 5.34 35.46
N TYR A 55 -4.61 4.56 35.20
CA TYR A 55 -5.49 4.01 36.24
C TYR A 55 -5.69 2.48 36.10
N PRO A 56 -4.60 1.68 36.06
CA PRO A 56 -4.68 0.24 35.79
C PRO A 56 -5.40 -0.57 36.87
N LYS A 57 -5.64 0.00 38.06
CA LYS A 57 -6.34 -0.65 39.17
C LYS A 57 -7.86 -0.41 39.15
N GLU A 58 -8.33 0.53 38.34
CA GLU A 58 -9.75 0.90 38.26
C GLU A 58 -10.54 -0.06 37.36
N VAL A 59 -10.60 -1.33 37.76
CA VAL A 59 -11.13 -2.45 36.96
C VAL A 59 -12.53 -2.18 36.41
N LYS A 60 -13.39 -1.52 37.18
CA LYS A 60 -14.75 -1.18 36.76
C LYS A 60 -14.74 -0.17 35.59
N VAL A 61 -13.96 0.89 35.70
CA VAL A 61 -13.81 1.91 34.64
C VAL A 61 -13.13 1.30 33.42
N LEU A 62 -12.12 0.45 33.61
CA LEU A 62 -11.44 -0.26 32.52
C LEU A 62 -12.39 -1.18 31.73
N LYS A 63 -13.30 -1.89 32.40
CA LYS A 63 -14.32 -2.71 31.71
C LYS A 63 -15.26 -1.84 30.87
N GLN A 64 -15.73 -0.72 31.41
CA GLN A 64 -16.56 0.23 30.65
C GLN A 64 -15.79 0.86 29.48
N GLY A 65 -14.52 1.22 29.69
CA GLY A 65 -13.63 1.72 28.65
C GLY A 65 -13.40 0.71 27.53
N LEU A 66 -13.26 -0.59 27.86
CA LEU A 66 -13.17 -1.65 26.87
C LEU A 66 -14.45 -1.78 26.04
N THR A 67 -15.62 -1.73 26.67
CA THR A 67 -16.90 -1.71 25.95
C THR A 67 -16.99 -0.50 25.02
N LEU A 68 -16.61 0.69 25.50
CA LEU A 68 -16.61 1.90 24.68
C LEU A 68 -15.60 1.81 23.53
N MET A 69 -14.41 1.25 23.75
CA MET A 69 -13.41 1.02 22.70
C MET A 69 -14.00 0.18 21.58
N ARG A 70 -14.69 -0.92 21.91
CA ARG A 70 -15.36 -1.77 20.91
C ARG A 70 -16.42 -1.00 20.12
N GLN A 71 -17.21 -0.15 20.79
CA GLN A 71 -18.20 0.71 20.11
C GLN A 71 -17.55 1.72 19.15
N VAL A 72 -16.48 2.38 19.59
CA VAL A 72 -15.69 3.30 18.76
C VAL A 72 -15.16 2.56 17.52
N GLU A 73 -14.58 1.39 17.71
CA GLU A 73 -14.01 0.59 16.62
C GLU A 73 -15.06 0.08 15.62
N VAL A 74 -16.27 -0.25 16.10
CA VAL A 74 -17.41 -0.58 15.22
C VAL A 74 -17.79 0.64 14.38
N LYS A 75 -17.88 1.84 14.98
CA LYS A 75 -18.22 3.07 14.25
C LYS A 75 -17.14 3.46 13.22
N GLU A 76 -15.86 3.32 13.56
CA GLU A 76 -14.76 3.51 12.59
C GLU A 76 -14.91 2.55 11.39
N ALA A 77 -15.20 1.28 11.65
CA ALA A 77 -15.39 0.28 10.60
C ALA A 77 -16.64 0.57 9.75
N GLU A 78 -17.75 0.99 10.36
CA GLU A 78 -18.96 1.42 9.63
C GLU A 78 -18.67 2.60 8.71
N ARG A 79 -17.89 3.59 9.19
CA ARG A 79 -17.46 4.74 8.38
C ARG A 79 -16.58 4.31 7.20
N ASN A 80 -15.66 3.38 7.41
CA ASN A 80 -14.81 2.86 6.33
C ASN A 80 -15.64 2.14 5.25
N ILE A 81 -16.63 1.33 5.66
CA ILE A 81 -17.53 0.66 4.72
C ILE A 81 -18.32 1.69 3.90
N ALA A 82 -18.90 2.69 4.56
CA ALA A 82 -19.65 3.75 3.87
C ALA A 82 -18.78 4.54 2.88
N PHE A 83 -17.53 4.82 3.25
CA PHE A 83 -16.55 5.42 2.34
C PHE A 83 -16.29 4.53 1.12
N CYS A 84 -15.99 3.24 1.33
CA CYS A 84 -15.76 2.30 0.24
C CYS A 84 -16.99 2.15 -0.67
N ASP A 85 -18.19 2.03 -0.10
CA ASP A 85 -19.44 1.90 -0.86
C ASP A 85 -19.72 3.12 -1.74
N SER A 86 -19.31 4.32 -1.29
CA SER A 86 -19.48 5.55 -2.05
C SER A 86 -18.52 5.67 -3.24
N LEU A 87 -17.29 5.18 -3.12
CA LEU A 87 -16.24 5.40 -4.12
C LEU A 87 -15.98 4.20 -5.03
N LEU A 88 -16.20 2.97 -4.56
CA LEU A 88 -15.96 1.76 -5.36
C LEU A 88 -16.70 1.79 -6.70
N PRO A 89 -17.99 2.14 -6.80
CA PRO A 89 -18.70 2.18 -8.08
C PRO A 89 -18.06 3.17 -9.06
N ILE A 90 -17.58 4.32 -8.57
CA ILE A 90 -16.92 5.34 -9.40
C ILE A 90 -15.59 4.80 -9.94
N LYS A 91 -14.78 4.18 -9.08
CA LYS A 91 -13.49 3.60 -9.49
C LYS A 91 -13.66 2.41 -10.44
N LEU A 92 -14.71 1.60 -10.25
CA LEU A 92 -15.05 0.51 -11.16
C LEU A 92 -15.45 1.03 -12.54
N ASP A 93 -16.21 2.12 -12.64
CA ASP A 93 -16.51 2.74 -13.94
C ASP A 93 -15.24 3.33 -14.60
N GLU A 94 -14.40 4.02 -13.81
CA GLU A 94 -13.13 4.58 -14.25
C GLU A 94 -12.20 3.50 -14.85
N VAL A 95 -12.06 2.36 -14.17
CA VAL A 95 -11.18 1.28 -14.64
C VAL A 95 -11.67 0.64 -15.93
N GLU A 96 -12.98 0.48 -16.10
CA GLU A 96 -13.56 -0.06 -17.34
C GLU A 96 -13.34 0.90 -18.53
N GLY A 97 -13.33 2.20 -18.29
CA GLY A 97 -12.91 3.20 -19.27
C GLY A 97 -11.45 3.02 -19.70
N LEU A 98 -10.53 2.91 -18.73
CA LEU A 98 -9.10 2.80 -18.96
C LEU A 98 -8.71 1.50 -19.68
N LYS A 99 -9.33 0.36 -19.32
CA LYS A 99 -9.05 -0.97 -19.90
C LYS A 99 -9.24 -1.04 -21.41
N LYS A 100 -10.01 -0.14 -22.04
CA LYS A 100 -10.26 -0.14 -23.50
C LYS A 100 -8.97 -0.06 -24.32
N GLY A 101 -7.91 0.57 -23.79
CA GLY A 101 -6.60 0.66 -24.43
C GLY A 101 -5.72 -0.60 -24.32
N PHE A 102 -6.13 -1.58 -23.52
CA PHE A 102 -5.32 -2.72 -23.12
C PHE A 102 -5.81 -4.03 -23.74
N ALA A 103 -4.87 -4.94 -23.95
CA ALA A 103 -5.12 -6.36 -24.13
C ALA A 103 -4.94 -7.05 -22.78
N PHE A 104 -5.82 -8.00 -22.47
CA PHE A 104 -5.68 -8.83 -21.28
C PHE A 104 -5.00 -10.13 -21.65
N GLU A 105 -3.89 -10.43 -20.98
CA GLU A 105 -3.08 -11.63 -21.17
C GLU A 105 -3.08 -12.43 -19.87
N LYS A 106 -3.54 -13.68 -19.92
CA LYS A 106 -3.53 -14.61 -18.79
C LYS A 106 -3.38 -16.03 -19.31
N ASP A 107 -2.31 -16.70 -18.94
CA ASP A 107 -2.23 -18.15 -19.16
C ASP A 107 -2.89 -18.88 -18.00
N SER A 108 -4.16 -19.25 -18.16
CA SER A 108 -4.94 -19.91 -17.10
C SER A 108 -4.36 -21.25 -16.63
N VAL A 109 -3.41 -21.85 -17.36
CA VAL A 109 -2.75 -23.09 -16.96
C VAL A 109 -1.65 -22.84 -15.92
N TYR A 110 -1.02 -21.65 -15.95
CA TYR A 110 0.16 -21.35 -15.13
C TYR A 110 0.01 -20.10 -14.25
N GLU A 111 -0.97 -19.22 -14.52
CA GLU A 111 -1.10 -17.90 -13.91
C GLU A 111 -2.45 -17.74 -13.20
N GLU A 112 -2.40 -17.45 -11.89
CA GLU A 112 -3.58 -17.11 -11.10
C GLU A 112 -4.05 -15.67 -11.37
N ILE A 113 -3.14 -14.78 -11.78
CA ILE A 113 -3.38 -13.35 -12.01
C ILE A 113 -2.90 -12.99 -13.42
N GLY A 114 -3.79 -12.40 -14.22
CA GLY A 114 -3.48 -11.90 -15.56
C GLY A 114 -2.87 -10.51 -15.57
N ASN A 115 -2.41 -10.08 -16.75
CA ASN A 115 -1.79 -8.78 -16.98
C ASN A 115 -2.54 -8.00 -18.08
N TYR A 116 -2.69 -6.71 -17.86
CA TYR A 116 -3.13 -5.75 -18.87
C TYR A 116 -1.91 -5.15 -19.57
N ILE A 117 -1.81 -5.38 -20.87
CA ILE A 117 -0.73 -4.89 -21.73
C ILE A 117 -1.28 -3.85 -22.70
N TRP A 118 -0.61 -2.70 -22.84
CA TRP A 118 -1.01 -1.69 -23.80
C TRP A 118 -0.97 -2.26 -25.22
N LYS A 119 -2.05 -2.13 -26.01
CA LYS A 119 -2.20 -2.80 -27.32
C LYS A 119 -1.09 -2.53 -28.33
N GLN A 120 -0.35 -1.42 -28.20
CA GLN A 120 0.78 -1.11 -29.07
C GLN A 120 2.09 -1.78 -28.61
N GLN A 121 2.17 -2.27 -27.38
CA GLN A 121 3.34 -2.91 -26.79
C GLN A 121 3.30 -4.45 -26.81
N THR A 122 2.28 -5.07 -27.40
CA THR A 122 2.24 -6.53 -27.55
C THR A 122 3.49 -7.02 -28.30
N ILE A 123 3.96 -8.21 -27.96
CA ILE A 123 5.27 -8.73 -28.41
C ILE A 123 5.30 -8.82 -29.95
N GLU A 124 4.20 -9.26 -30.55
CA GLU A 124 4.07 -9.48 -32.00
C GLU A 124 4.28 -8.19 -32.80
N ARG A 125 3.98 -7.03 -32.19
CA ARG A 125 4.12 -5.72 -32.84
C ARG A 125 5.51 -5.12 -32.71
N ASN A 126 6.37 -5.72 -31.88
CA ASN A 126 7.63 -5.10 -31.43
C ASN A 126 8.81 -6.06 -31.53
N VAL A 127 8.71 -7.06 -32.40
CA VAL A 127 9.81 -8.01 -32.68
C VAL A 127 11.02 -7.24 -33.23
N GLN A 128 12.22 -7.70 -32.91
CA GLN A 128 13.50 -7.19 -33.45
C GLN A 128 13.86 -5.74 -33.08
N ARG A 129 13.36 -5.20 -31.96
CA ARG A 129 13.72 -3.85 -31.50
C ARG A 129 14.17 -3.83 -30.04
N CYS A 130 14.98 -2.84 -29.69
CA CYS A 130 15.29 -2.51 -28.30
C CYS A 130 14.29 -1.49 -27.78
N TYR A 131 13.66 -1.74 -26.63
CA TYR A 131 12.65 -0.86 -26.05
C TYR A 131 12.40 -1.20 -24.58
N VAL A 132 11.63 -0.35 -23.90
CA VAL A 132 11.10 -0.62 -22.56
C VAL A 132 9.60 -0.86 -22.69
N ARG A 133 9.14 -2.03 -22.25
CA ARG A 133 7.72 -2.39 -22.20
C ARG A 133 7.20 -2.37 -20.77
N CYS A 134 5.89 -2.35 -20.64
CA CYS A 134 5.22 -2.34 -19.35
C CYS A 134 3.95 -3.19 -19.37
N GLY A 135 3.48 -3.52 -18.17
CA GLY A 135 2.18 -4.09 -17.94
C GLY A 135 1.77 -3.89 -16.48
N VAL A 136 0.51 -4.19 -16.20
CA VAL A 136 -0.04 -4.15 -14.84
C VAL A 136 -0.93 -5.35 -14.62
N ASN A 137 -0.78 -5.99 -13.45
CA ASN A 137 -1.61 -7.14 -13.11
C ASN A 137 -3.03 -6.72 -12.66
N GLU A 138 -3.92 -7.68 -12.44
CA GLU A 138 -5.31 -7.43 -12.00
C GLU A 138 -5.40 -6.69 -10.64
N GLU A 139 -4.30 -6.66 -9.88
CA GLU A 139 -4.19 -6.08 -8.55
C GLU A 139 -3.57 -4.67 -8.54
N GLY A 140 -3.17 -4.15 -9.69
CA GLY A 140 -2.53 -2.84 -9.82
C GLY A 140 -1.01 -2.84 -9.65
N GLU A 141 -0.38 -4.00 -9.51
CA GLU A 141 1.08 -4.10 -9.49
C GLU A 141 1.64 -3.99 -10.91
N MET A 142 2.45 -2.95 -11.13
CA MET A 142 3.12 -2.73 -12.41
C MET A 142 4.41 -3.52 -12.53
N TYR A 143 4.81 -3.73 -13.78
CA TYR A 143 6.17 -4.06 -14.12
C TYR A 143 6.67 -3.19 -15.29
N LEU A 144 7.98 -3.00 -15.32
CA LEU A 144 8.71 -2.60 -16.52
C LEU A 144 9.56 -3.79 -16.99
N ALA A 145 9.79 -3.89 -18.30
CA ALA A 145 10.82 -4.78 -18.81
C ALA A 145 11.65 -4.09 -19.89
N SER A 146 12.97 -4.09 -19.72
CA SER A 146 13.90 -3.68 -20.76
C SER A 146 14.13 -4.86 -21.71
N VAL A 147 13.99 -4.60 -23.00
CA VAL A 147 14.20 -5.57 -24.07
C VAL A 147 15.38 -5.08 -24.89
N TYR A 148 16.42 -5.90 -24.99
CA TYR A 148 17.52 -5.71 -25.94
C TYR A 148 17.39 -6.74 -27.06
N TYR A 149 17.68 -6.32 -28.29
CA TYR A 149 17.77 -7.17 -29.48
C TYR A 149 19.01 -6.78 -30.29
N GLY A 150 19.89 -7.74 -30.53
CA GLY A 150 21.10 -7.49 -31.32
C GLY A 150 21.96 -8.74 -31.54
N GLY A 151 23.03 -8.61 -32.33
CA GLY A 151 23.83 -9.76 -32.76
C GLY A 151 24.65 -10.43 -31.63
N ARG A 152 24.90 -9.75 -30.53
CA ARG A 152 25.63 -10.28 -29.37
C ARG A 152 24.98 -9.83 -28.06
N PRO A 153 25.04 -10.66 -27.00
CA PRO A 153 24.56 -10.26 -25.69
C PRO A 153 25.32 -9.06 -25.13
N ILE A 154 24.57 -8.18 -24.47
CA ILE A 154 25.09 -7.07 -23.66
C ILE A 154 25.09 -7.41 -22.18
N GLU A 155 24.33 -8.41 -21.73
CA GLU A 155 24.28 -8.90 -20.36
C GLU A 155 23.81 -7.85 -19.34
N HIS A 156 22.83 -7.04 -19.73
CA HIS A 156 22.30 -6.01 -18.84
C HIS A 156 21.52 -6.59 -17.66
N THR A 157 21.49 -5.85 -16.56
CA THR A 157 20.75 -6.17 -15.33
C THR A 157 19.79 -5.06 -14.90
N GLY A 158 19.94 -3.87 -15.47
CA GLY A 158 19.20 -2.66 -15.09
C GLY A 158 19.08 -1.70 -16.26
N ILE A 159 18.30 -0.63 -16.05
CA ILE A 159 18.31 0.55 -16.91
C ILE A 159 18.42 1.83 -16.08
N LYS A 160 19.06 2.84 -16.66
CA LYS A 160 19.08 4.21 -16.19
C LYS A 160 18.36 5.12 -17.19
N LEU A 161 17.38 5.85 -16.70
CA LEU A 161 16.60 6.83 -17.43
C LEU A 161 17.16 8.21 -17.12
N SER A 162 17.41 9.05 -18.12
CA SER A 162 17.92 10.40 -17.89
C SER A 162 17.38 11.43 -18.88
N LEU A 163 17.28 12.67 -18.38
CA LEU A 163 16.98 13.86 -19.16
C LEU A 163 18.27 14.61 -19.52
N LYS A 164 18.11 15.63 -20.37
CA LYS A 164 19.23 16.50 -20.81
C LYS A 164 19.85 17.31 -19.67
N ASP A 165 19.07 17.65 -18.66
CA ASP A 165 19.50 18.46 -17.51
C ASP A 165 20.19 17.64 -16.42
N GLY A 166 20.33 16.33 -16.61
CA GLY A 166 21.00 15.43 -15.68
C GLY A 166 20.10 14.78 -14.64
N GLN A 167 18.80 15.11 -14.60
CA GLN A 167 17.83 14.34 -13.80
C GLN A 167 17.78 12.90 -14.29
N PHE A 168 17.70 11.95 -13.37
CA PHE A 168 17.68 10.53 -13.68
C PHE A 168 16.90 9.70 -12.67
N ALA A 169 16.48 8.51 -13.10
CA ALA A 169 15.98 7.43 -12.26
C ALA A 169 16.52 6.10 -12.77
N GLU A 170 16.58 5.10 -11.89
CA GLU A 170 17.10 3.77 -12.20
C GLU A 170 16.10 2.71 -11.77
N THR A 171 16.11 1.57 -12.45
CA THR A 171 15.45 0.37 -11.95
C THR A 171 16.36 -0.34 -10.95
N ALA A 172 15.81 -1.29 -10.20
CA ALA A 172 16.65 -2.25 -9.49
C ALA A 172 17.54 -3.03 -10.49
N SER A 173 18.67 -3.53 -10.01
CA SER A 173 19.52 -4.44 -10.77
C SER A 173 19.09 -5.88 -10.53
N ILE A 174 18.58 -6.55 -11.56
CA ILE A 174 18.16 -7.95 -11.51
C ILE A 174 19.24 -8.82 -12.17
N PRO A 175 19.98 -9.65 -11.40
CA PRO A 175 20.99 -10.54 -11.97
C PRO A 175 20.33 -11.62 -12.83
N TYR A 176 21.10 -12.23 -13.72
CA TYR A 176 20.62 -13.33 -14.55
C TYR A 176 20.12 -14.50 -13.68
N ASP A 177 18.85 -14.83 -13.82
CA ASP A 177 18.16 -15.88 -13.05
C ASP A 177 17.39 -16.86 -13.96
N GLY A 178 17.30 -16.59 -15.26
CA GLY A 178 16.50 -17.38 -16.21
C GLY A 178 14.99 -17.19 -16.08
N GLY A 179 14.54 -16.28 -15.21
CA GLY A 179 13.13 -15.97 -14.95
C GLY A 179 12.82 -14.50 -15.23
N LEU A 180 13.24 -13.59 -14.33
CA LEU A 180 13.06 -12.14 -14.52
C LEU A 180 14.14 -11.53 -15.41
N ASN A 181 15.34 -12.08 -15.41
CA ASN A 181 16.43 -11.76 -16.33
C ASN A 181 16.79 -13.02 -17.12
N TYR A 182 16.37 -13.04 -18.37
CA TYR A 182 16.60 -14.15 -19.28
C TYR A 182 17.05 -13.65 -20.65
N ARG A 183 17.65 -14.57 -21.41
CA ARG A 183 18.11 -14.30 -22.77
C ARG A 183 17.98 -15.52 -23.64
N PHE A 184 17.71 -15.29 -24.91
CA PHE A 184 17.58 -16.36 -25.89
C PHE A 184 18.13 -15.91 -27.24
N LYS A 185 18.40 -16.89 -28.11
CA LYS A 185 18.82 -16.64 -29.49
C LYS A 185 17.78 -17.16 -30.45
N ASP A 186 17.43 -16.33 -31.42
CA ASP A 186 16.57 -16.69 -32.53
C ASP A 186 17.13 -16.11 -33.83
N MET A 187 17.15 -16.92 -34.89
CA MET A 187 17.72 -16.60 -36.21
C MET A 187 19.08 -15.87 -36.16
N GLY A 188 19.96 -16.27 -35.24
CA GLY A 188 21.31 -15.68 -35.07
C GLY A 188 21.36 -14.36 -34.28
N SER A 189 20.21 -13.80 -33.88
CA SER A 189 20.13 -12.62 -33.03
C SER A 189 19.87 -13.01 -31.58
N THR A 190 20.37 -12.19 -30.65
CA THR A 190 20.17 -12.35 -29.21
C THR A 190 19.11 -11.38 -28.73
N THR A 191 18.14 -11.90 -27.98
CA THR A 191 17.19 -11.10 -27.20
C THR A 191 17.52 -11.25 -25.72
N GLU A 192 17.62 -10.13 -25.00
CA GLU A 192 17.71 -10.12 -23.54
C GLU A 192 16.52 -9.37 -22.98
N VAL A 193 15.89 -9.93 -21.95
CA VAL A 193 14.76 -9.31 -21.28
C VAL A 193 15.05 -9.28 -19.79
N VAL A 194 14.93 -8.11 -19.19
CA VAL A 194 15.02 -7.92 -17.75
C VAL A 194 13.73 -7.28 -17.26
N THR A 195 13.03 -7.95 -16.35
CA THR A 195 11.73 -7.54 -15.82
C THR A 195 11.87 -7.06 -14.38
N TYR A 196 11.38 -5.86 -14.13
CA TYR A 196 11.39 -5.16 -12.86
C TYR A 196 9.94 -5.05 -12.37
N LYS A 197 9.57 -5.80 -11.33
CA LYS A 197 8.20 -5.84 -10.80
C LYS A 197 8.05 -5.01 -9.53
N GLY A 198 6.87 -4.42 -9.34
CA GLY A 198 6.53 -3.69 -8.12
C GLY A 198 7.56 -2.61 -7.80
N GLU A 199 8.06 -2.59 -6.56
CA GLU A 199 9.01 -1.61 -6.05
C GLU A 199 10.29 -1.48 -6.92
N HIS A 200 10.70 -2.53 -7.62
CA HIS A 200 11.90 -2.52 -8.47
C HIS A 200 11.81 -1.61 -9.70
N CYS A 201 10.62 -1.12 -10.04
CA CYS A 201 10.39 -0.24 -11.19
C CYS A 201 9.73 1.11 -10.85
N VAL A 202 9.27 1.32 -9.61
CA VAL A 202 8.43 2.46 -9.23
C VAL A 202 9.07 3.80 -9.59
N ASP A 203 10.34 3.99 -9.24
CA ASP A 203 11.03 5.26 -9.49
C ASP A 203 11.20 5.52 -10.99
N ALA A 204 11.53 4.48 -11.76
CA ALA A 204 11.64 4.56 -13.21
C ALA A 204 10.28 4.87 -13.87
N VAL A 205 9.18 4.24 -13.42
CA VAL A 205 7.83 4.52 -13.93
C VAL A 205 7.43 5.96 -13.63
N LYS A 206 7.58 6.42 -12.39
CA LYS A 206 7.26 7.80 -11.99
C LYS A 206 8.06 8.82 -12.79
N PHE A 207 9.36 8.56 -12.97
CA PHE A 207 10.21 9.42 -13.79
C PHE A 207 9.70 9.55 -15.22
N ILE A 208 9.25 8.47 -15.84
CA ILE A 208 8.67 8.52 -17.20
C ILE A 208 7.32 9.24 -17.18
N TYR A 209 6.49 9.00 -16.16
CA TYR A 209 5.20 9.63 -16.00
C TYR A 209 5.31 11.16 -15.92
N ASP A 210 6.18 11.65 -15.04
CA ASP A 210 6.39 13.09 -14.81
C ASP A 210 7.04 13.79 -16.02
N ASN A 211 7.72 13.03 -16.88
CA ASN A 211 8.52 13.54 -17.99
C ASN A 211 8.11 12.99 -19.36
N GLU A 212 6.83 12.62 -19.54
CA GLU A 212 6.32 11.99 -20.79
C GLU A 212 6.69 12.80 -22.05
N LYS A 213 6.67 14.13 -21.96
CA LYS A 213 6.93 15.04 -23.09
C LYS A 213 8.42 15.22 -23.39
N GLU A 214 9.29 14.82 -22.47
CA GLU A 214 10.72 15.03 -22.59
C GLU A 214 11.39 13.93 -23.42
N ARG A 215 12.60 14.24 -23.89
CA ARG A 215 13.47 13.24 -24.53
C ARG A 215 14.18 12.43 -23.45
N ILE A 216 13.68 11.23 -23.18
CA ILE A 216 14.25 10.32 -22.19
C ILE A 216 15.30 9.41 -22.85
N LYS A 217 16.54 9.50 -22.37
CA LYS A 217 17.62 8.57 -22.71
C LYS A 217 17.52 7.35 -21.80
N VAL A 218 17.60 6.15 -22.37
CA VAL A 218 17.63 4.88 -21.64
C VAL A 218 19.00 4.24 -21.83
N GLU A 219 19.75 4.10 -20.75
CA GLU A 219 21.05 3.44 -20.72
C GLU A 219 20.88 2.06 -20.09
N TYR A 220 21.29 1.00 -20.79
CA TYR A 220 21.28 -0.36 -20.26
C TYR A 220 22.52 -0.53 -19.37
N THR A 221 22.31 -0.95 -18.12
CA THR A 221 23.34 -0.99 -17.07
C THR A 221 23.66 -2.42 -16.63
N GLY A 222 24.79 -2.60 -15.92
CA GLY A 222 25.27 -3.89 -15.43
C GLY A 222 26.10 -4.71 -16.42
N GLY A 223 25.92 -4.48 -17.71
CA GLY A 223 26.60 -5.17 -18.79
C GLY A 223 27.38 -4.24 -19.73
N LYS A 224 27.49 -4.62 -21.00
CA LYS A 224 28.09 -3.79 -22.06
C LYS A 224 27.23 -2.54 -22.30
N PRO A 225 27.86 -1.37 -22.50
CA PRO A 225 27.13 -0.13 -22.73
C PRO A 225 26.21 -0.22 -23.95
N TYR A 226 24.94 0.11 -23.76
CA TYR A 226 23.97 0.24 -24.84
C TYR A 226 22.95 1.33 -24.49
N ILE A 227 22.55 2.13 -25.47
CA ILE A 227 21.68 3.29 -25.26
C ILE A 227 20.60 3.32 -26.33
N ILE A 228 19.39 3.65 -25.91
CA ILE A 228 18.30 4.04 -26.80
C ILE A 228 17.67 5.36 -26.32
N TYR A 229 16.86 5.98 -27.17
CA TYR A 229 15.93 7.03 -26.76
C TYR A 229 14.53 6.44 -26.77
N MET A 230 13.78 6.67 -25.69
CA MET A 230 12.44 6.10 -25.55
C MET A 230 11.50 6.71 -26.61
N ALA A 231 10.77 5.86 -27.33
CA ALA A 231 9.79 6.32 -28.30
C ALA A 231 8.59 6.95 -27.60
N ASP A 232 7.95 7.94 -28.24
CA ASP A 232 6.77 8.60 -27.67
C ASP A 232 5.60 7.64 -27.43
N ALA A 233 5.45 6.61 -28.25
CA ALA A 233 4.46 5.56 -28.05
C ALA A 233 4.74 4.71 -26.79
N ASP A 234 6.00 4.46 -26.47
CA ASP A 234 6.38 3.69 -25.28
C ASP A 234 6.19 4.53 -24.00
N LYS A 235 6.51 5.83 -24.04
CA LYS A 235 6.20 6.76 -22.93
C LYS A 235 4.69 6.81 -22.67
N LYS A 236 3.88 6.95 -23.72
CA LYS A 236 2.41 6.92 -23.63
C LYS A 236 1.88 5.60 -23.07
N ALA A 237 2.45 4.47 -23.47
CA ALA A 237 2.05 3.18 -22.94
C ALA A 237 2.30 3.10 -21.42
N ILE A 238 3.46 3.57 -20.95
CA ILE A 238 3.82 3.58 -19.53
C ILE A 238 2.90 4.52 -18.73
N VAL A 239 2.62 5.72 -19.23
CA VAL A 239 1.68 6.67 -18.61
C VAL A 239 0.28 6.06 -18.46
N ASN A 240 -0.26 5.48 -19.54
CA ASN A 240 -1.57 4.84 -19.48
C ASN A 240 -1.60 3.64 -18.53
N THR A 241 -0.53 2.84 -18.52
CA THR A 241 -0.41 1.69 -17.61
C THR A 241 -0.34 2.14 -16.16
N PHE A 242 0.34 3.26 -15.87
CA PHE A 242 0.39 3.85 -14.53
C PHE A 242 -0.98 4.38 -14.05
N ASN A 243 -1.73 5.02 -14.95
CA ASN A 243 -3.10 5.44 -14.64
C ASN A 243 -4.00 4.23 -14.32
N LEU A 244 -3.95 3.18 -15.13
CA LEU A 244 -4.69 1.94 -14.88
C LEU A 244 -4.28 1.28 -13.56
N ALA A 245 -2.97 1.20 -13.28
CA ALA A 245 -2.42 0.63 -12.06
C ALA A 245 -2.86 1.36 -10.80
N THR A 246 -2.91 2.69 -10.86
CA THR A 246 -3.38 3.53 -9.75
C THR A 246 -4.82 3.19 -9.40
N VAL A 247 -5.71 3.14 -10.40
CA VAL A 247 -7.13 2.84 -10.17
C VAL A 247 -7.34 1.39 -9.70
N LEU A 248 -6.63 0.41 -10.27
CA LEU A 248 -6.68 -0.99 -9.81
C LEU A 248 -6.20 -1.12 -8.36
N SER A 249 -5.12 -0.43 -7.99
CA SER A 249 -4.59 -0.41 -6.62
C SER A 249 -5.57 0.22 -5.63
N ASP A 250 -6.25 1.30 -6.03
CA ASP A 250 -7.32 1.93 -5.24
C ASP A 250 -8.46 0.95 -4.99
N ILE A 251 -8.94 0.27 -6.05
CA ILE A 251 -10.01 -0.75 -5.95
C ILE A 251 -9.60 -1.87 -5.01
N LYS A 252 -8.40 -2.44 -5.17
CA LYS A 252 -7.88 -3.51 -4.29
C LYS A 252 -7.81 -3.05 -2.84
N SER A 253 -7.31 -1.84 -2.60
CA SER A 253 -7.18 -1.25 -1.26
C SER A 253 -8.54 -1.03 -0.61
N MET A 254 -9.52 -0.51 -1.36
CA MET A 254 -10.89 -0.31 -0.86
C MET A 254 -11.61 -1.64 -0.57
N ASN A 255 -11.49 -2.63 -1.46
CA ASN A 255 -12.06 -3.96 -1.21
C ASN A 255 -11.46 -4.60 0.06
N THR A 256 -10.13 -4.52 0.21
CA THR A 256 -9.43 -5.01 1.40
C THR A 256 -9.88 -4.28 2.67
N LEU A 257 -10.02 -2.95 2.61
CA LEU A 257 -10.47 -2.14 3.73
C LEU A 257 -11.91 -2.49 4.13
N LYS A 258 -12.80 -2.64 3.15
CA LYS A 258 -14.20 -3.02 3.35
C LYS A 258 -14.29 -4.40 4.00
N GLU A 259 -13.64 -5.41 3.43
CA GLU A 259 -13.64 -6.77 3.97
C GLU A 259 -13.08 -6.83 5.40
N LYS A 260 -11.96 -6.13 5.67
CA LYS A 260 -11.40 -6.03 7.03
C LYS A 260 -12.38 -5.36 7.99
N SER A 261 -13.08 -4.32 7.55
CA SER A 261 -14.04 -3.59 8.37
C SER A 261 -15.29 -4.44 8.68
N GLU A 262 -15.80 -5.18 7.71
CA GLU A 262 -16.91 -6.12 7.90
C GLU A 262 -16.56 -7.24 8.89
N LYS A 263 -15.39 -7.86 8.72
CA LYS A 263 -14.88 -8.87 9.66
C LYS A 263 -14.71 -8.30 11.08
N LYS A 264 -14.21 -7.06 11.19
CA LYS A 264 -14.05 -6.38 12.48
C LYS A 264 -15.39 -6.15 13.15
N ILE A 265 -16.40 -5.67 12.43
CA ILE A 265 -17.76 -5.48 12.96
C ILE A 265 -18.35 -6.80 13.44
N ALA A 266 -18.27 -7.86 12.62
CA ALA A 266 -18.80 -9.18 12.99
C ALA A 266 -18.16 -9.71 14.27
N TYR A 267 -16.83 -9.61 14.39
CA TYR A 267 -16.10 -10.01 15.59
C TYR A 267 -16.49 -9.19 16.82
N LEU A 268 -16.56 -7.87 16.69
CA LEU A 268 -16.83 -6.97 17.82
C LEU A 268 -18.29 -7.03 18.30
N LYS A 269 -19.26 -7.25 17.40
CA LYS A 269 -20.67 -7.41 17.77
C LYS A 269 -20.86 -8.66 18.65
N ASN A 270 -20.26 -9.79 18.28
CA ASN A 270 -20.27 -10.98 19.12
C ASN A 270 -19.69 -10.71 20.52
N LYS A 271 -18.67 -9.86 20.61
CA LYS A 271 -18.03 -9.46 21.89
C LYS A 271 -18.77 -8.39 22.68
N LEU A 272 -19.76 -7.72 22.09
CA LEU A 272 -20.61 -6.76 22.78
C LEU A 272 -21.90 -7.41 23.28
N GLU A 273 -22.29 -8.54 22.69
CA GLU A 273 -23.44 -9.37 23.09
C GLU A 273 -23.09 -10.38 24.20
N GLU A 274 -21.80 -10.71 24.38
CA GLU A 274 -21.23 -11.43 25.55
C GLU A 274 -21.11 -10.56 26.81
#